data_AF-A0A354J1F9-F1
#
_entry.id   AF-A0A354J1F9-F1
#
_cell.length_a   1.000
_cell.length_b   1.000
_cell.length_c   1.000
_cell.angle_alpha   90.00
_cell.angle_beta   90.00
_cell.angle_gamma   90.00
#
_symmetry.space_group_name_H-M   'P 1'
#
loop_
_entity.id
_entity.type
_entity.pdbx_description
1 polymer ?
#
loop_
_entity_poly.entity_id
_entity_poly.type
_entity_poly.pdbx_seq_one_letter_code
_entity_poly.pdbx_strand_id
1 'polypeptide(L)' 'LFFDSKTILQEIVQNDNHNQKIHYRLISEDGPDHHKTFTIAVIIGNEEIGCGVGRTKKAAEQEAAYQAIQKLKSKKTRQ' A
#
# COMPACT_ATOMS: atom_id res chain seq x y z
N LEU A 1 -18.31 6.65 0.73
CA LEU A 1 -17.00 6.81 1.39
C LEU A 1 -16.02 5.87 0.69
N PHE A 2 -15.23 6.40 -0.26
CA PHE A 2 -14.17 5.62 -0.91
C PHE A 2 -13.04 5.47 0.12
N PHE A 3 -12.72 4.23 0.48
CA PHE A 3 -11.68 3.85 1.43
C PHE A 3 -10.44 4.75 1.32
N ASP A 4 -10.21 5.57 2.35
CA ASP A 4 -9.15 6.57 2.46
C ASP A 4 -7.78 5.96 2.82
N SER A 5 -7.54 4.67 2.55
CA SER A 5 -6.29 3.99 2.96
C SER A 5 -5.05 4.65 2.35
N LYS A 6 -5.16 5.19 1.13
CA LYS A 6 -4.05 5.95 0.52
C LYS A 6 -3.81 7.30 1.21
N THR A 7 -4.89 8.03 1.50
CA THR A 7 -4.84 9.34 2.17
C THR A 7 -4.28 9.18 3.58
N ILE A 8 -4.80 8.24 4.35
CA ILE A 8 -4.35 7.92 5.71
C ILE A 8 -2.88 7.49 5.70
N LEU A 9 -2.48 6.65 4.74
CA LEU A 9 -1.08 6.26 4.61
C LEU A 9 -0.20 7.48 4.34
N GLN A 10 -0.63 8.39 3.46
CA GLN A 10 0.09 9.62 3.17
C GLN A 10 0.27 10.51 4.40
N GLU A 11 -0.78 10.71 5.19
CA GLU A 11 -0.71 11.47 6.44
C GLU A 11 0.23 10.83 7.46
N ILE A 12 0.19 9.50 7.59
CA ILE A 12 1.09 8.77 8.50
C ILE A 12 2.54 8.96 8.06
N VAL A 13 2.85 8.73 6.77
CA VAL A 13 4.22 8.85 6.26
C VAL A 13 4.77 10.27 6.39
N GLN A 14 3.93 11.28 6.09
CA GLN A 14 4.31 12.69 6.22
C GLN A 14 4.61 13.08 7.67
N ASN A 15 3.86 12.54 8.63
CA ASN A 15 4.08 12.79 10.06
C ASN A 15 5.26 11.99 10.65
N ASP A 16 5.56 10.79 10.13
CA ASP A 16 6.50 9.88 10.78
C ASP A 16 7.97 10.14 10.40
N ASN A 17 8.30 10.42 9.13
CA ASN A 17 9.69 10.46 8.68
C ASN A 17 9.94 11.39 7.47
N HIS A 18 10.22 12.67 7.72
CA HIS A 18 10.90 13.58 6.79
C HIS A 18 10.46 13.51 5.31
N ASN A 19 9.15 13.53 5.05
CA ASN A 19 8.63 13.72 3.69
C ASN A 19 9.02 12.59 2.70
N GLN A 20 9.16 11.35 3.19
CA GLN A 20 9.41 10.20 2.31
C GLN A 20 8.29 10.02 1.28
N LYS A 21 8.68 9.77 0.03
CA LYS A 21 7.72 9.59 -1.08
C LYS A 21 7.11 8.19 -1.03
N ILE A 22 5.79 8.13 -1.23
CA ILE A 22 5.05 6.89 -1.39
C ILE A 22 5.01 6.54 -2.88
N HIS A 23 5.41 5.31 -3.21
CA HIS A 23 5.38 4.76 -4.55
C HIS A 23 4.59 3.45 -4.56
N TYR A 24 3.74 3.28 -5.56
CA TYR A 24 3.03 2.03 -5.81
C TYR A 24 3.69 1.35 -7.00
N ARG A 25 4.06 0.08 -6.83
CA ARG A 25 4.69 -0.73 -7.88
C ARG A 25 3.83 -1.95 -8.18
N LEU A 26 3.48 -2.13 -9.46
CA LEU A 26 2.88 -3.38 -9.91
C LEU A 26 3.95 -4.48 -9.86
N ILE A 27 3.72 -5.48 -9.03
CA ILE A 27 4.61 -6.63 -8.85
C ILE A 27 4.25 -7.74 -9.83
N SER A 28 2.95 -8.00 -9.98
CA SER A 28 2.45 -8.97 -10.95
C SER A 28 1.04 -8.63 -11.40
N GLU A 29 0.75 -9.01 -12.65
CA GLU A 29 -0.62 -9.14 -13.13
C GLU A 29 -0.76 -10.51 -13.78
N ASP A 30 -1.65 -11.33 -13.25
CA ASP A 30 -1.81 -12.72 -13.68
C ASP A 30 -3.28 -13.10 -13.74
N GLY A 31 -3.61 -14.11 -14.54
CA GLY A 31 -4.95 -14.66 -14.67
C GLY A 31 -5.68 -14.29 -15.96
N PRO A 32 -6.73 -15.04 -16.31
CA PRO A 32 -7.51 -14.84 -17.53
C PRO A 32 -8.32 -13.54 -17.47
N ASP A 33 -8.77 -13.00 -18.60
CA ASP A 33 -9.39 -11.67 -18.68
C ASP A 33 -10.56 -11.44 -17.70
N HIS A 34 -11.30 -12.51 -17.37
CA HIS A 34 -12.44 -12.50 -16.46
C HIS A 34 -12.07 -12.81 -14.99
N HIS A 35 -10.79 -13.09 -14.71
CA HIS A 35 -10.26 -13.42 -13.38
C HIS A 35 -8.84 -12.86 -13.15
N LYS A 36 -8.54 -11.71 -13.77
CA LYS A 36 -7.24 -11.07 -13.62
C LYS A 36 -7.03 -10.61 -12.17
N THR A 37 -5.84 -10.90 -11.66
CA THR A 37 -5.38 -10.56 -10.33
C THR A 37 -4.17 -9.65 -10.46
N PHE A 38 -4.18 -8.55 -9.71
CA PHE A 38 -3.11 -7.58 -9.66
C PHE A 38 -2.48 -7.61 -8.28
N THR A 39 -1.16 -7.67 -8.24
CA THR A 39 -0.37 -7.58 -7.01
C THR A 39 0.39 -6.28 -7.05
N ILE A 40 0.18 -5.43 -6.04
CA ILE A 40 0.82 -4.12 -5.95
C ILE A 40 1.51 -3.98 -4.60
N ALA A 41 2.75 -3.52 -4.64
CA ALA A 41 3.53 -3.17 -3.48
C ALA A 41 3.52 -1.65 -3.24
N VAL A 42 3.47 -1.28 -1.96
CA VAL A 42 3.66 0.08 -1.45
C VAL A 42 5.08 0.20 -0.94
N ILE A 43 5.80 1.14 -1.54
CA ILE A 43 7.19 1.47 -1.23
C ILE A 43 7.20 2.86 -0.63
N ILE A 44 7.85 3.03 0.52
CA ILE A 44 8.01 4.31 1.19
C ILE A 44 9.49 4.60 1.29
N GLY A 45 9.94 5.66 0.63
CA GLY A 45 11.37 5.89 0.40
C GLY A 45 11.96 4.77 -0.46
N ASN A 46 12.78 3.91 0.16
CA ASN A 46 13.44 2.77 -0.51
C ASN A 46 12.98 1.40 0.02
N GLU A 47 12.03 1.36 0.95
CA GLU A 47 11.59 0.12 1.59
C GLU A 47 10.18 -0.26 1.17
N GLU A 48 9.96 -1.55 0.92
CA GLU A 48 8.63 -2.10 0.74
C GLU A 48 7.94 -2.25 2.09
N ILE A 49 6.88 -1.47 2.30
CA ILE A 49 6.17 -1.43 3.58
C ILE A 49 4.93 -2.32 3.54
N GLY A 50 4.23 -2.42 2.41
CA GLY A 50 3.04 -3.26 2.29
C GLY A 50 2.85 -3.81 0.89
N CYS A 51 2.08 -4.88 0.77
CA CYS A 51 1.69 -5.48 -0.50
C CYS A 51 0.21 -5.84 -0.46
N GLY A 52 -0.48 -5.68 -1.57
CA GLY A 52 -1.91 -5.93 -1.69
C GLY A 52 -2.25 -6.60 -3.01
N VAL A 53 -3.29 -7.41 -2.98
CA VAL A 53 -3.77 -8.20 -4.11
C VAL A 53 -5.22 -7.85 -4.37
N GLY A 54 -5.61 -7.68 -5.64
CA GLY A 54 -6.99 -7.37 -5.99
C GLY A 54 -7.33 -7.67 -7.44
N ARG A 55 -8.63 -7.74 -7.74
CA ARG A 55 -9.13 -7.95 -9.11
C ARG A 55 -8.97 -6.74 -10.03
N THR A 56 -8.58 -5.60 -9.46
CA THR A 56 -8.23 -4.40 -10.19
C THR A 56 -6.97 -3.79 -9.57
N LYS A 57 -6.22 -3.02 -10.35
CA LYS A 57 -5.06 -2.26 -9.84
C LYS A 57 -5.46 -1.38 -8.65
N LYS A 58 -6.59 -0.68 -8.73
CA LYS A 58 -7.09 0.16 -7.62
C LYS A 58 -7.36 -0.64 -6.34
N ALA A 59 -7.97 -1.82 -6.45
CA ALA A 59 -8.23 -2.68 -5.29
C ALA A 59 -6.91 -3.17 -4.65
N ALA A 60 -5.96 -3.60 -5.48
CA ALA A 60 -4.65 -4.03 -5.02
C ALA A 60 -3.85 -2.89 -4.34
N GLU A 61 -3.92 -1.67 -4.87
CA GLU A 61 -3.30 -0.48 -4.26
C GLU A 61 -3.93 -0.14 -2.90
N GLN A 62 -5.25 -0.22 -2.78
CA GLN A 62 -5.96 0.05 -1.53
C GLN A 62 -5.58 -0.97 -0.45
N GLU A 63 -5.56 -2.25 -0.81
CA GLU A 63 -5.11 -3.31 0.09
C GLU A 63 -3.66 -3.11 0.51
N ALA A 64 -2.78 -2.77 -0.45
CA ALA A 64 -1.37 -2.53 -0.16
C ALA A 64 -1.16 -1.35 0.80
N ALA A 65 -1.95 -0.28 0.63
CA ALA A 65 -1.93 0.86 1.52
C ALA A 65 -2.44 0.50 2.92
N TYR A 66 -3.51 -0.29 3.01
CA TYR A 66 -4.04 -0.78 4.28
C TYR A 66 -3.02 -1.63 5.05
N GLN A 67 -2.36 -2.58 4.37
CA GLN A 67 -1.29 -3.39 4.96
C GLN A 67 -0.11 -2.52 5.43
N ALA A 68 0.28 -1.53 4.63
CA ALA A 68 1.33 -0.59 5.02
C ALA A 68 0.97 0.22 6.28
N ILE A 69 -0.27 0.71 6.39
CA ILE A 69 -0.76 1.43 7.59
C ILE A 69 -0.65 0.53 8.83
N GLN A 70 -1.10 -0.72 8.74
CA GLN A 70 -1.04 -1.65 9.87
C GLN A 70 0.40 -1.92 10.31
N LYS A 71 1.32 -2.08 9.36
CA LYS A 71 2.74 -2.29 9.64
C LYS A 71 3.38 -1.07 10.29
N LEU A 72 3.06 0.15 9.82
CA LEU A 72 3.56 1.39 10.41
C LEU A 72 3.00 1.60 11.83
N LYS A 73 1.71 1.36 12.04
CA LYS A 73 1.08 1.45 13.37
C LYS A 73 1.69 0.45 14.35
N SER A 74 1.91 -0.80 13.94
CA SER A 74 2.50 -1.84 14.81
C SER A 74 3.97 -1.59 15.15
N LYS A 75 4.76 -1.02 14.23
CA LYS A 75 6.14 -0.57 14.54
C LYS A 75 6.17 0.52 15.61
N LYS A 76 5.16 1.40 15.64
CA LYS A 76 5.06 2.53 16.59
C LYS A 76 4.76 2.10 18.03
N THR A 77 4.07 0.97 18.22
CA THR A 77 3.71 0.43 19.55
C THR A 77 4.86 -0.32 20.25
N ARG A 78 5.99 -0.56 19.57
CA ARG A 78 7.16 -1.25 20.14
C ARG A 78 8.32 -0.31 20.51
N GLN A 79 8.09 1.00 20.60
CA GLN A 79 9.07 1.97 21.08
C GLN A 79 8.60 2.59 22.39
#